data_AF-A0A2T4IF64-F1
#
_entry.id   AF-A0A2T4IF64-F1
#
_cell.length_a   1.000
_cell.length_b   1.000
_cell.length_c   1.000
_cell.angle_alpha   90.00
_cell.angle_beta   90.00
_cell.angle_gamma   90.00
#
_symmetry.space_group_name_H-M   'P 1'
#
loop_
_entity.id
_entity.type
_entity.pdbx_description
1 polymer ?
#
loop_
_entity_poly.entity_id
_entity_poly.type
_entity_poly.pdbx_seq_one_letter_code
_entity_poly.pdbx_strand_id
1 'polypeptide(L)'
;MPAYVILRLDRWPPRDRPGVVAAPQVVCPPDAEPAELDLQFLSGLDVQICYWPTASAPERLRAITRQALQNNPRRLWVLNVERGRWRLVKSVERGIEVAV
;
A
#
# COMPACT_ATOMS: atom_id res chain seq x y z
N MET A 1 2.19 -20.17 1.55
CA MET A 1 2.49 -18.84 0.98
C MET A 1 2.32 -17.82 2.09
N PRO A 2 3.22 -16.84 2.24
CA PRO A 2 3.01 -15.76 3.20
C PRO A 2 1.75 -14.97 2.86
N ALA A 3 1.00 -14.55 3.87
CA ALA A 3 -0.22 -13.77 3.69
C ALA A 3 0.12 -12.37 3.14
N TYR A 4 -0.64 -11.96 2.13
CA TYR A 4 -0.41 -10.76 1.33
C TYR A 4 -1.67 -9.90 1.29
N VAL A 5 -1.51 -8.58 1.37
CA VAL A 5 -2.63 -7.62 1.34
C VAL A 5 -2.31 -6.43 0.45
N ILE A 6 -3.33 -5.93 -0.26
CA ILE A 6 -3.23 -4.76 -1.13
C ILE A 6 -3.93 -3.58 -0.46
N LEU A 7 -3.20 -2.52 -0.19
CA LEU A 7 -3.75 -1.22 0.22
C LEU A 7 -3.87 -0.34 -1.02
N ARG A 8 -5.06 0.17 -1.31
CA ARG A 8 -5.28 1.08 -2.45
C ARG A 8 -5.53 2.47 -1.95
N LEU A 9 -4.77 3.41 -2.48
CA LEU A 9 -4.90 4.81 -2.16
C LEU A 9 -5.83 5.50 -3.18
N ASP A 10 -6.86 6.17 -2.66
CA ASP A 10 -7.83 7.04 -3.32
C ASP A 10 -8.73 6.41 -4.39
N ARG A 11 -8.43 5.18 -4.84
CA ARG A 11 -9.14 4.56 -5.96
C ARG A 11 -9.21 3.03 -5.85
N TRP A 12 -10.42 2.49 -5.99
CA TRP A 12 -10.65 1.08 -6.30
C TRP A 12 -10.31 0.80 -7.77
N PRO A 13 -9.87 -0.42 -8.17
CA PRO A 13 -9.63 -0.74 -9.57
C PRO A 13 -10.87 -0.47 -10.42
N PRO A 14 -10.69 0.07 -11.63
CA PRO A 14 -11.80 0.32 -12.51
C PRO A 14 -12.40 -1.02 -12.99
N ARG A 15 -13.70 -1.03 -13.27
CA ARG A 15 -14.47 -2.27 -13.56
C ARG A 15 -13.98 -3.02 -14.81
N ASP A 16 -13.44 -2.30 -15.78
CA ASP A 16 -12.86 -2.81 -17.04
C ASP A 16 -11.48 -3.45 -16.85
N ARG A 17 -10.81 -3.14 -15.74
CA ARG A 17 -9.57 -3.76 -15.32
C ARG A 17 -9.68 -4.19 -13.86
N PRO A 18 -10.53 -5.19 -13.56
CA PRO A 18 -10.76 -5.61 -12.20
C PRO A 18 -9.43 -6.08 -11.61
N GLY A 19 -9.11 -5.60 -10.41
CA GLY A 19 -7.94 -6.08 -9.70
C GLY A 19 -8.07 -7.59 -9.53
N VAL A 20 -7.09 -8.35 -10.00
CA VAL A 20 -7.04 -9.80 -9.76
C VAL A 20 -7.18 -10.01 -8.26
N VAL A 21 -8.25 -10.69 -7.83
CA VAL A 21 -8.56 -10.93 -6.41
C VAL A 21 -7.67 -12.07 -5.90
N ALA A 22 -6.35 -11.88 -5.98
CA ALA A 22 -5.36 -12.82 -5.49
C ALA A 22 -5.04 -12.63 -4.00
N ALA A 23 -5.58 -11.58 -3.39
CA ALA A 23 -5.39 -11.23 -1.99
C ALA A 23 -6.50 -10.31 -1.49
N PRO A 24 -6.73 -10.25 -0.17
CA PRO A 24 -7.51 -9.20 0.47
C PRO A 24 -7.06 -7.81 0.03
N GLN A 25 -8.02 -6.91 -0.17
CA GLN A 25 -7.76 -5.55 -0.61
C GLN A 25 -8.53 -4.58 0.29
N VAL A 26 -7.83 -3.54 0.75
CA VAL A 26 -8.37 -2.47 1.57
C VAL A 26 -8.15 -1.16 0.83
N VAL A 27 -9.09 -0.23 0.94
CA VAL A 27 -9.00 1.08 0.29
C VAL A 27 -8.97 2.17 1.33
N CYS A 28 -8.02 3.08 1.17
CA CYS A 28 -8.04 4.41 1.76
C CYS A 28 -8.74 5.32 0.75
N PRO A 29 -10.04 5.65 0.94
CA PRO A 29 -10.76 6.50 0.00
C PRO A 29 -10.25 7.95 0.06
N PRO A 30 -10.51 8.77 -0.98
CA PRO A 30 -9.94 10.11 -1.10
C PRO A 30 -10.36 11.10 0.01
N ASP A 31 -11.51 10.84 0.62
CA ASP A 31 -12.11 11.61 1.72
C ASP A 31 -11.66 11.12 3.11
N ALA A 32 -11.01 9.96 3.22
CA ALA A 32 -10.41 9.50 4.47
C ALA A 32 -9.01 10.08 4.67
N GLU A 33 -8.64 10.34 5.92
CA GLU A 33 -7.28 10.69 6.32
C GLU A 33 -6.44 9.41 6.51
N PRO A 34 -5.35 9.20 5.74
CA PRO A 34 -4.52 8.00 5.84
C PRO A 34 -4.00 7.69 7.25
N ALA A 35 -3.74 8.71 8.06
CA ALA A 35 -3.24 8.55 9.42
C ALA A 35 -4.28 8.00 10.42
N GLU A 36 -5.57 8.12 10.10
CA GLU A 36 -6.68 7.68 10.96
C GLU A 36 -7.11 6.24 10.67
N LEU A 37 -6.58 5.61 9.62
CA LEU A 37 -6.89 4.23 9.30
C LEU A 37 -6.27 3.27 10.32
N ASP A 38 -7.12 2.39 10.87
CA ASP A 38 -6.66 1.25 11.65
C ASP A 38 -6.04 0.20 10.72
N LEU A 39 -4.71 0.12 10.77
CA LEU A 39 -3.89 -0.77 9.97
C LEU A 39 -3.14 -1.81 10.82
N GLN A 40 -3.61 -2.08 12.05
CA GLN A 40 -2.95 -3.05 12.95
C GLN A 40 -2.86 -4.46 12.34
N PHE A 41 -3.82 -4.81 11.48
CA PHE A 41 -3.85 -6.08 10.77
C PHE A 41 -2.66 -6.29 9.81
N LEU A 42 -1.88 -5.25 9.48
CA LEU A 42 -0.71 -5.36 8.60
C LEU A 42 0.49 -6.03 9.27
N SER A 43 0.47 -6.20 10.59
CA SER A 43 1.60 -6.74 11.34
C SER A 43 2.04 -8.10 10.82
N GLY A 44 3.31 -8.21 10.42
CA GLY A 44 3.87 -9.45 9.88
C GLY A 44 3.41 -9.84 8.46
N LEU A 45 2.59 -9.02 7.80
CA LEU A 45 2.11 -9.27 6.44
C LEU A 45 3.04 -8.70 5.36
N ASP A 46 2.94 -9.27 4.16
CA ASP A 46 3.46 -8.66 2.94
C ASP A 46 2.42 -7.66 2.42
N VAL A 47 2.81 -6.39 2.24
CA VAL A 47 1.90 -5.30 1.94
C VAL A 47 2.28 -4.59 0.65
N GLN A 48 1.33 -4.43 -0.26
CA GLN A 48 1.51 -3.57 -1.44
C GLN A 48 0.57 -2.37 -1.37
N ILE A 49 1.14 -1.16 -1.37
CA ILE A 49 0.41 0.09 -1.53
C ILE A 49 0.29 0.39 -3.03
N CYS A 50 -0.91 0.38 -3.56
CA CYS A 50 -1.22 0.83 -4.92
C CYS A 50 -1.68 2.28 -4.88
N TYR A 51 -1.11 3.11 -5.76
CA TYR A 51 -1.55 4.49 -5.94
C TYR A 51 -1.62 4.86 -7.44
N TRP A 52 -2.39 5.90 -7.73
CA TRP A 52 -2.55 6.46 -9.07
C TRP A 52 -2.07 7.91 -9.06
N PRO A 53 -0.93 8.23 -9.70
CA PRO A 53 -0.41 9.60 -9.73
C PRO A 53 -1.43 10.68 -10.12
N THR A 54 -2.41 10.35 -10.98
CA THR A 54 -3.47 11.30 -11.37
C THR A 54 -4.54 11.54 -10.31
N ALA A 55 -4.67 10.64 -9.33
CA ALA A 55 -5.73 10.68 -8.32
C ALA A 55 -5.20 10.79 -6.88
N SER A 56 -3.92 10.49 -6.65
CA SER A 56 -3.31 10.41 -5.33
C SER A 56 -2.24 11.47 -5.15
N ALA A 57 -2.53 12.43 -4.27
CA ALA A 57 -1.57 13.47 -3.87
C ALA A 57 -0.30 12.85 -3.24
N PRO A 58 0.90 13.36 -3.55
CA PRO A 58 2.15 12.86 -2.98
C PRO A 58 2.17 12.83 -1.44
N GLU A 59 1.53 13.79 -0.80
CA GLU A 59 1.41 13.93 0.66
C GLU A 59 0.62 12.75 1.25
N ARG A 60 -0.49 12.38 0.61
CA ARG A 60 -1.32 11.23 1.02
C ARG A 60 -0.56 9.92 0.85
N LEU A 61 0.21 9.78 -0.23
CA LEU A 61 1.08 8.61 -0.42
C LEU A 61 2.12 8.49 0.69
N ARG A 62 2.75 9.60 1.09
CA ARG A 62 3.69 9.62 2.22
C ARG A 62 2.99 9.25 3.53
N ALA A 63 1.79 9.78 3.78
CA ALA A 63 1.02 9.50 4.99
C ALA A 63 0.63 8.02 5.10
N ILE A 64 0.02 7.43 4.06
CA ILE A 64 -0.37 6.01 4.09
C ILE A 64 0.84 5.09 4.18
N THR A 65 1.98 5.45 3.55
CA THR A 65 3.21 4.67 3.63
C THR A 65 3.77 4.69 5.05
N ARG A 66 3.76 5.85 5.73
CA ARG A 66 4.18 5.97 7.13
C ARG A 66 3.27 5.18 8.06
N GLN A 67 1.95 5.30 7.90
CA GLN A 67 0.98 4.55 8.69
C GLN A 67 1.18 3.05 8.52
N ALA A 68 1.38 2.57 7.29
CA ALA A 68 1.66 1.17 7.02
C ALA A 68 2.97 0.73 7.70
N LEU A 69 4.06 1.51 7.61
CA LEU A 69 5.34 1.19 8.25
C LEU A 69 5.23 1.08 9.78
N GLN A 70 4.46 1.97 10.41
CA GLN A 70 4.25 1.97 11.86
C GLN A 70 3.56 0.69 12.37
N ASN A 71 2.80 0.02 11.51
CA ASN A 71 2.11 -1.24 11.84
C ASN A 71 2.97 -2.49 11.53
N ASN A 72 4.29 -2.32 11.43
CA ASN A 72 5.30 -3.37 11.33
C ASN A 72 5.02 -4.50 10.30
N PRO A 73 4.81 -4.17 9.01
CA PRO A 73 4.69 -5.17 7.96
C PRO A 73 6.01 -5.90 7.77
N ARG A 74 5.94 -7.16 7.34
CA ARG A 74 7.12 -7.98 7.00
C ARG A 74 7.82 -7.45 5.76
N ARG A 75 7.04 -7.04 4.76
CA ARG A 75 7.52 -6.39 3.54
C ARG A 75 6.53 -5.31 3.10
N LEU A 76 7.04 -4.22 2.55
CA LEU A 76 6.23 -3.13 2.03
C LEU A 76 6.73 -2.70 0.65
N TRP A 77 5.85 -2.73 -0.34
CA TRP A 77 6.09 -2.18 -1.67
C TRP A 77 5.10 -1.06 -1.98
N VAL A 78 5.53 -0.10 -2.79
CA VAL A 78 4.68 0.94 -3.34
C VAL A 78 4.63 0.78 -4.86
N LEU A 79 3.44 0.61 -5.41
CA LEU A 79 3.16 0.41 -6.83
C LEU A 79 2.46 1.63 -7.43
N ASN A 80 3.12 2.25 -8.41
CA ASN A 80 2.49 3.18 -9.32
C ASN A 80 1.69 2.39 -10.37
N VAL A 81 0.37 2.38 -10.24
CA VAL A 81 -0.51 1.54 -11.06
C VAL A 81 -0.51 1.98 -12.52
N GLU A 82 -0.46 3.29 -12.79
CA GLU A 82 -0.49 3.85 -14.15
C GLU A 82 0.79 3.53 -14.93
N ARG A 83 1.93 3.47 -14.24
CA ARG A 83 3.24 3.23 -14.87
C ARG A 83 3.72 1.78 -14.72
N GLY A 84 3.02 0.93 -13.96
CA GLY A 84 3.46 -0.43 -13.67
C GLY A 84 4.80 -0.51 -12.94
N ARG A 85 5.20 0.54 -12.21
CA ARG A 85 6.50 0.62 -11.52
C ARG A 85 6.32 0.41 -10.02
N TRP A 86 7.04 -0.55 -9.46
CA TRP A 86 7.08 -0.78 -8.01
C TRP A 86 8.40 -0.32 -7.40
N ARG A 87 8.35 0.07 -6.14
CA ARG A 87 9.50 0.38 -5.29
C ARG A 87 9.38 -0.41 -3.98
N LEU A 88 10.43 -1.15 -3.63
CA LEU A 88 10.53 -1.78 -2.30
C LEU A 88 10.86 -0.70 -1.27
N VAL A 89 10.09 -0.65 -0.18
CA VAL A 89 10.27 0.31 0.92
C VAL A 89 10.87 -0.38 2.15
N LYS A 90 10.35 -1.56 2.51
CA LYS A 90 10.85 -2.34 3.66
C LYS A 90 10.89 -3.82 3.33
N SER A 91 11.91 -4.53 3.82
CA SER A 91 11.93 -5.99 3.84
C SER A 91 12.72 -6.52 5.04
N VAL A 92 12.03 -7.16 5.99
CA VAL A 92 12.65 -7.78 7.18
C VAL A 92 13.72 -8.80 6.80
N GLU A 93 13.43 -9.71 5.86
CA GLU A 93 14.38 -10.77 5.42
C GLU A 93 15.63 -10.25 4.70
N ARG A 94 15.60 -9.01 4.21
CA ARG A 94 16.73 -8.41 3.47
C ARG A 94 17.50 -7.39 4.31
N GLY A 95 17.05 -7.10 5.54
CA GLY A 95 17.62 -6.04 6.38
C GLY A 95 17.55 -4.63 5.78
N ILE A 96 16.76 -4.43 4.70
CA ILE A 96 16.65 -3.14 4.01
C ILE A 96 15.47 -2.37 4.59
N GLU A 97 15.77 -1.32 5.33
CA GLU A 97 14.87 -0.18 5.56
C GLU A 97 15.24 0.93 4.57
N VAL A 98 14.36 1.23 3.61
CA VAL A 98 14.51 2.44 2.79
C VAL A 98 13.76 3.55 3.52
N ALA A 99 14.51 4.49 4.11
CA ALA A 99 13.95 5.71 4.66
C ALA A 99 13.17 6.46 3.57
N VAL A 100 11.93 6.84 3.89
CA VAL A 100 11.04 7.65 3.02
C VAL A 100 11.09 9.10 3.46
#